data_AF-A0A4Q3L763-F1
#
_entry.id   AF-A0A4Q3L763-F1
#
_cell.length_a   1.000
_cell.length_b   1.000
_cell.length_c   1.000
_cell.angle_alpha   90.00
_cell.angle_beta   90.00
_cell.angle_gamma   90.00
#
_symmetry.space_group_name_H-M   'P 1'
#
loop_
_entity.id
_entity.type
_entity.pdbx_description
1 polymer ?
#
loop_
_entity_poly.entity_id
_entity_poly.type
_entity_poly.pdbx_seq_one_letter_code
_entity_poly.pdbx_strand_id
1 'polypeptide(L)'
;MARTYIRPDTQIEASLNYLSSAPAGVTLQNTAVSIEDDLNALRVQVSRVLDASLGGNWYDDIATTQNGKKRSVKQLNNSLDGLETKTVLARLSSGSVVSVPTGQNYVVLSAATSQAPAQPLAIALTTLGAVTAQSALNGAAFSANELSVIAGTISSQPRNLCVVRDAATLQIIESNGFDIFALLQAESTATDGSNANDTSGGNRLKLSFVTINASTGNLQAAAAADIGGHSINFSYVYRNTLLNMPEQYFLGNAQYVDQIGDQNVTLSRAALNQGNMPVNLNSDIIWRIPAGNNYKFQTASGGTDLFSITPTATSNAAVFNTDTLAFNTTSPVTSVKGVQVASGGQQINIGLTPGAVSTAGNLTLATTGTSGAINTAASGAITWSDGYEAASTWTTGSLALSSSTAEWNSYKSYFGETSIMAGIVLAAQKASNITRWATITSLIVPAGTAISGAGTTPNLSVQLPSYYGTTNMVSNVLVWLNGTLMEQGASTTDTSADWYPVNSSSGDIKFTFPLRRGDKIAIKVEGNAADNA
;
A
#
# COMPACT_ATOMS: atom_id res chain seq x y z
N MET A 1 70.81 3.13 30.99
CA MET A 1 72.04 3.63 30.35
C MET A 1 73.17 3.48 31.36
N ALA A 2 74.03 2.48 31.19
CA ALA A 2 75.22 2.32 32.03
C ALA A 2 76.25 3.41 31.67
N ARG A 3 77.03 3.88 32.65
CA ARG A 3 78.12 4.84 32.41
C ARG A 3 79.30 4.12 31.77
N THR A 4 79.56 4.40 30.49
CA THR A 4 80.76 3.96 29.81
C THR A 4 81.93 4.89 30.18
N TYR A 5 82.95 4.36 30.84
CA TYR A 5 84.18 5.09 31.12
C TYR A 5 85.11 4.94 29.91
N ILE A 6 85.31 6.02 29.16
CA ILE A 6 86.14 6.03 27.96
C ILE A 6 87.52 6.61 28.33
N ARG A 7 88.59 5.93 27.92
CA ARG A 7 89.98 6.43 27.94
C ARG A 7 90.34 6.93 26.55
N PRO A 8 90.39 8.26 26.31
CA PRO A 8 90.57 8.85 24.98
C PRO A 8 91.82 8.35 24.25
N ASP A 9 92.87 8.06 25.03
CA ASP A 9 94.23 7.84 24.57
C ASP A 9 94.46 6.44 23.96
N THR A 10 93.51 5.52 24.15
CA THR A 10 93.60 4.11 23.69
C THR A 10 92.37 3.63 22.93
N GLN A 11 91.29 4.42 22.91
CA GLN A 11 89.99 4.00 22.37
C GLN A 11 89.46 4.89 21.24
N ILE A 12 90.26 5.88 20.80
CA ILE A 12 89.95 6.76 19.67
C ILE A 12 91.00 6.53 18.57
N GLU A 13 90.79 5.51 17.74
CA GLU A 13 91.53 5.33 16.49
C GLU A 13 90.72 5.88 15.30
N ALA A 14 91.38 6.12 14.17
CA ALA A 14 90.70 6.53 12.95
C ALA A 14 89.78 5.40 12.48
N SER A 15 88.48 5.66 12.40
CA SER A 15 87.50 4.68 11.93
C SER A 15 87.63 4.45 10.44
N LEU A 16 88.51 3.52 10.06
CA LEU A 16 88.87 3.21 8.68
C LEU A 16 87.99 2.11 8.07
N ASN A 17 87.34 1.29 8.89
CA ASN A 17 86.61 0.11 8.43
C ASN A 17 85.12 0.22 8.77
N TYR A 18 84.29 0.39 7.73
CA TYR A 18 82.83 0.27 7.84
C TYR A 18 82.42 -1.19 7.65
N LEU A 19 81.78 -1.79 8.66
CA LEU A 19 81.30 -3.17 8.60
C LEU A 19 79.78 -3.20 8.44
N SER A 20 79.28 -3.33 7.21
CA SER A 20 77.84 -3.35 6.92
C SER A 20 77.11 -4.56 7.50
N SER A 21 77.78 -5.67 7.79
CA SER A 21 77.18 -6.94 8.20
C SER A 21 76.90 -7.07 9.71
N ALA A 22 77.20 -6.05 10.53
CA ALA A 22 77.02 -6.13 11.97
C ALA A 22 75.53 -6.39 12.35
N PRO A 23 75.21 -7.33 13.26
CA PRO A 23 73.83 -7.66 13.65
C PRO A 23 73.09 -6.53 14.38
N ALA A 24 71.76 -6.59 14.40
CA ALA A 24 70.91 -5.58 15.06
C ALA A 24 71.17 -5.54 16.58
N GLY A 25 71.31 -4.34 17.14
CA GLY A 25 71.42 -4.14 18.59
C GLY A 25 72.79 -4.48 19.22
N VAL A 26 73.80 -4.83 18.42
CA VAL A 26 75.11 -5.34 18.90
C VAL A 26 75.96 -4.34 19.70
N THR A 27 75.53 -3.09 19.86
CA THR A 27 76.45 -2.06 20.40
C THR A 27 75.79 -0.92 21.17
N LEU A 28 74.44 -0.82 21.25
CA LEU A 28 73.82 0.32 21.93
C LEU A 28 73.79 0.24 23.46
N GLN A 29 73.95 -0.94 24.08
CA GLN A 29 73.80 -1.04 25.55
C GLN A 29 74.75 -1.95 26.31
N ASN A 30 75.51 -2.89 25.71
CA ASN A 30 76.22 -3.85 26.57
C ASN A 30 77.56 -4.44 26.09
N THR A 31 78.12 -4.04 24.96
CA THR A 31 79.31 -4.74 24.38
C THR A 31 80.30 -3.87 23.60
N ALA A 32 80.11 -2.56 23.50
CA ALA A 32 81.09 -1.69 22.84
C ALA A 32 82.38 -1.60 23.66
N VAL A 33 83.50 -2.00 23.07
CA VAL A 33 84.84 -1.96 23.70
C VAL A 33 85.63 -0.72 23.30
N SER A 34 85.18 0.02 22.29
CA SER A 34 85.78 1.27 21.79
C SER A 34 84.73 2.26 21.27
N ILE A 35 85.11 3.54 21.09
CA ILE A 35 84.28 4.54 20.40
C ILE A 35 84.06 4.15 18.93
N GLU A 36 85.01 3.44 18.31
CA GLU A 36 84.86 2.97 16.94
C GLU A 36 83.72 1.97 16.81
N ASP A 37 83.55 1.07 17.78
CA ASP A 37 82.44 0.11 17.80
C ASP A 37 81.09 0.84 17.91
N ASP A 38 81.01 1.88 18.75
CA ASP A 38 79.82 2.73 18.89
C ASP A 38 79.53 3.52 17.61
N LEU A 39 80.55 4.11 16.97
CA LEU A 39 80.38 4.84 15.72
C LEU A 39 80.00 3.93 14.55
N ASN A 40 80.59 2.74 14.47
CA ASN A 40 80.22 1.72 13.49
C ASN A 40 78.81 1.19 13.75
N ALA A 41 78.39 1.05 15.00
CA ALA A 41 77.01 0.75 15.37
C ALA A 41 76.04 1.79 14.80
N LEU A 42 76.32 3.07 15.04
CA LEU A 42 75.50 4.17 14.57
C LEU A 42 75.45 4.21 13.04
N ARG A 43 76.60 4.04 12.36
CA ARG A 43 76.66 3.98 10.88
C ARG A 43 75.84 2.82 10.31
N VAL A 44 75.92 1.64 10.92
CA VAL A 44 75.14 0.46 10.50
C VAL A 44 73.64 0.70 10.74
N GLN A 45 73.27 1.33 11.84
CA GLN A 45 71.87 1.68 12.11
C GLN A 45 71.32 2.70 11.10
N VAL A 46 72.09 3.74 10.77
CA VAL A 46 71.72 4.73 9.73
C VAL A 46 71.63 4.06 8.36
N SER A 47 72.59 3.22 7.98
CA SER A 47 72.55 2.47 6.71
C SER A 47 71.35 1.53 6.62
N ARG A 48 70.90 0.95 7.73
CA ARG A 48 69.71 0.08 7.77
C ARG A 48 68.42 0.86 7.51
N VAL A 49 68.25 2.03 8.13
CA VAL A 49 67.10 2.94 7.88
C VAL A 49 67.05 3.35 6.40
N LEU A 50 68.21 3.57 5.78
CA LEU A 50 68.31 3.98 4.38
C LEU A 50 68.09 2.83 3.39
N ASP A 51 68.66 1.62 3.61
CA ASP A 51 68.73 0.57 2.56
C ASP A 51 68.08 -0.80 2.93
N ALA A 52 67.73 -1.08 4.20
CA ALA A 52 67.11 -2.34 4.73
C ALA A 52 67.43 -3.69 4.05
N SER A 53 68.66 -3.92 3.60
CA SER A 53 69.05 -5.23 3.04
C SER A 53 69.41 -6.28 4.11
N LEU A 54 69.33 -5.95 5.41
CA LEU A 54 69.82 -6.77 6.52
C LEU A 54 68.79 -6.87 7.64
N GLY A 55 68.32 -8.09 7.97
CA GLY A 55 67.20 -8.31 8.90
C GLY A 55 67.45 -7.95 10.38
N GLY A 56 66.35 -7.67 11.11
CA GLY A 56 66.26 -7.57 12.59
C GLY A 56 66.33 -6.16 13.20
N ASN A 57 65.71 -5.98 14.38
CA ASN A 57 65.09 -4.72 14.86
C ASN A 57 66.00 -3.78 15.70
N TRP A 58 65.94 -2.48 15.41
CA TRP A 58 65.43 -1.46 16.37
C TRP A 58 64.74 -0.35 15.55
N TYR A 59 63.44 -0.31 15.41
CA TYR A 59 62.42 -1.33 15.56
C TYR A 59 61.54 -1.08 14.35
N ASP A 60 61.79 -1.86 13.31
CA ASP A 60 60.85 -2.07 12.22
C ASP A 60 60.54 -0.84 11.39
N ASP A 61 61.51 -0.47 10.55
CA ASP A 61 61.27 -0.13 9.13
C ASP A 61 59.83 0.33 8.84
N ILE A 62 59.56 1.63 9.05
CA ILE A 62 58.26 2.30 9.01
C ILE A 62 57.10 1.31 9.13
N ALA A 63 56.78 0.92 10.37
CA ALA A 63 55.72 -0.03 10.68
C ALA A 63 54.47 0.25 9.82
N THR A 64 54.24 -0.60 8.81
CA THR A 64 53.05 -0.48 7.98
C THR A 64 51.88 -1.10 8.74
N THR A 65 50.74 -0.41 8.75
CA THR A 65 49.51 -0.83 9.45
C THR A 65 48.89 -2.10 8.84
N GLN A 66 49.37 -2.55 7.68
CA GLN A 66 48.89 -3.73 6.96
C GLN A 66 49.97 -4.83 6.89
N ASN A 67 49.65 -6.01 7.42
CA ASN A 67 50.40 -7.26 7.25
C ASN A 67 51.82 -7.33 7.86
N GLY A 68 52.17 -6.43 8.79
CA GLY A 68 53.46 -6.49 9.50
C GLY A 68 54.68 -6.36 8.59
N LYS A 69 54.51 -5.81 7.38
CA LYS A 69 55.60 -5.59 6.43
C LYS A 69 56.45 -4.42 6.90
N LYS A 70 57.76 -4.66 6.90
CA LYS A 70 58.84 -3.73 7.23
C LYS A 70 59.35 -3.08 5.93
N ARG A 71 59.45 -1.74 5.86
CA ARG A 71 60.00 -1.00 4.70
C ARG A 71 61.11 0.01 5.08
N SER A 72 62.26 0.00 4.38
CA SER A 72 63.23 1.12 4.44
C SER A 72 62.73 2.37 3.74
N VAL A 73 63.40 3.50 3.98
CA VAL A 73 63.18 4.75 3.22
C VAL A 73 63.37 4.55 1.72
N LYS A 74 64.42 3.82 1.29
CA LYS A 74 64.64 3.52 -0.14
C LYS A 74 63.56 2.61 -0.71
N GLN A 75 63.10 1.60 0.03
CA GLN A 75 61.98 0.76 -0.40
C GLN A 75 60.66 1.54 -0.46
N LEU A 76 60.44 2.48 0.46
CA LEU A 76 59.29 3.39 0.41
C LEU A 76 59.39 4.27 -0.83
N ASN A 77 60.55 4.87 -1.10
CA ASN A 77 60.79 5.67 -2.30
C ASN A 77 60.53 4.87 -3.58
N ASN A 78 61.07 3.64 -3.68
CA ASN A 78 60.82 2.76 -4.82
C ASN A 78 59.35 2.33 -4.92
N SER A 79 58.66 2.17 -3.79
CA SER A 79 57.22 1.86 -3.77
C SER A 79 56.38 3.05 -4.21
N LEU A 80 56.78 4.27 -3.85
CA LEU A 80 56.15 5.52 -4.25
C LEU A 80 56.38 5.78 -5.73
N ASP A 81 57.62 5.66 -6.21
CA ASP A 81 57.94 5.70 -7.64
C ASP A 81 57.18 4.61 -8.41
N GLY A 82 57.13 3.40 -7.86
CA GLY A 82 56.33 2.30 -8.39
C GLY A 82 54.82 2.55 -8.37
N LEU A 83 54.32 3.44 -7.51
CA LEU A 83 52.92 3.87 -7.41
C LEU A 83 52.63 5.00 -8.41
N GLU A 84 53.52 5.98 -8.50
CA GLU A 84 53.45 7.11 -9.43
C GLU A 84 53.49 6.64 -10.89
N THR A 85 54.29 5.61 -11.16
CA THR A 85 54.40 4.94 -12.47
C THR A 85 53.27 3.93 -12.73
N LYS A 86 52.39 3.64 -11.76
CA LYS A 86 51.25 2.77 -12.04
C LYS A 86 50.35 3.43 -13.08
N THR A 87 50.05 2.63 -14.08
CA THR A 87 49.13 3.03 -15.13
C THR A 87 47.69 2.76 -14.72
N VAL A 88 46.85 3.76 -14.88
CA VAL A 88 45.41 3.71 -14.68
C VAL A 88 44.72 3.79 -16.04
N LEU A 89 43.56 3.14 -16.14
CA LEU A 89 42.70 3.24 -17.31
C LEU A 89 41.62 4.26 -17.01
N ALA A 90 41.50 5.24 -17.89
CA ALA A 90 40.44 6.24 -17.84
C ALA A 90 39.74 6.26 -19.21
N ARG A 91 38.53 6.80 -19.22
CA ARG A 91 37.81 7.04 -20.46
C ARG A 91 38.12 8.47 -20.92
N LEU A 92 38.08 8.73 -22.23
CA LEU A 92 38.06 10.09 -22.81
C LEU A 92 37.00 10.14 -23.92
N SER A 93 36.12 11.15 -23.89
CA SER A 93 35.18 11.40 -24.99
C SER A 93 35.91 12.02 -26.18
N SER A 94 35.64 11.51 -27.38
CA SER A 94 35.96 12.24 -28.60
C SER A 94 35.06 13.47 -28.68
N GLY A 95 35.64 14.63 -28.99
CA GLY A 95 34.90 15.90 -29.14
C GLY A 95 34.30 16.08 -30.53
N SER A 96 34.65 15.20 -31.48
CA SER A 96 34.21 15.28 -32.87
C SER A 96 33.16 14.22 -33.16
N VAL A 97 32.10 14.63 -33.85
CA VAL A 97 31.05 13.75 -34.35
C VAL A 97 31.60 12.87 -35.47
N VAL A 98 31.27 11.57 -35.41
CA VAL A 98 31.64 10.59 -36.43
C VAL A 98 30.37 10.12 -37.14
N SER A 99 30.30 10.26 -38.46
CA SER A 99 29.18 9.74 -39.25
C SER A 99 29.48 8.31 -39.71
N VAL A 100 28.63 7.37 -39.33
CA VAL A 100 28.73 5.97 -39.76
C VAL A 100 28.11 5.84 -41.15
N PRO A 101 28.84 5.39 -42.19
CA PRO A 101 28.26 5.25 -43.52
C PRO A 101 27.08 4.27 -43.55
N THR A 102 26.08 4.54 -44.37
CA THR A 102 24.90 3.67 -44.53
C THR A 102 25.32 2.26 -44.94
N GLY A 103 24.77 1.25 -44.27
CA GLY A 103 25.06 -0.16 -44.54
C GLY A 103 26.42 -0.65 -44.01
N GLN A 104 27.13 0.15 -43.21
CA GLN A 104 28.35 -0.25 -42.53
C GLN A 104 28.13 -0.41 -41.03
N ASN A 105 28.76 -1.43 -40.44
CA ASN A 105 28.91 -1.61 -38.99
C ASN A 105 30.37 -1.36 -38.54
N TYR A 106 31.09 -0.52 -39.27
CA TYR A 106 32.39 0.00 -38.88
C TYR A 106 32.54 1.43 -39.43
N VAL A 107 33.52 2.17 -38.91
CA VAL A 107 33.92 3.46 -39.48
C VAL A 107 35.42 3.68 -39.26
N VAL A 108 36.11 4.12 -40.31
CA VAL A 108 37.53 4.53 -40.21
C VAL A 108 37.55 5.97 -39.73
N LEU A 109 38.26 6.23 -38.63
CA LEU A 109 38.40 7.54 -38.03
C LEU A 109 39.44 8.35 -38.81
N SER A 110 39.16 9.64 -39.02
CA SER A 110 40.13 10.56 -39.60
C SER A 110 40.82 11.41 -38.53
N ALA A 111 42.15 11.40 -38.56
CA ALA A 111 43.02 12.30 -37.79
C ALA A 111 42.91 13.75 -38.29
N ALA A 112 42.74 13.97 -39.61
CA ALA A 112 42.61 15.32 -40.18
C ALA A 112 41.33 16.05 -39.71
N THR A 113 40.28 15.30 -39.37
CA THR A 113 39.00 15.84 -38.85
C THR A 113 38.87 15.71 -37.34
N SER A 114 39.97 15.39 -36.65
CA SER A 114 40.01 15.20 -35.19
C SER A 114 39.02 14.14 -34.67
N GLN A 115 38.64 13.16 -35.50
CA GLN A 115 37.80 12.03 -35.10
C GLN A 115 38.61 10.94 -34.39
N ALA A 116 39.89 10.80 -34.75
CA ALA A 116 40.84 9.93 -34.07
C ALA A 116 41.28 10.53 -32.72
N PRO A 117 41.52 9.70 -31.68
CA PRO A 117 42.18 10.12 -30.45
C PRO A 117 43.43 10.95 -30.69
N ALA A 118 43.59 12.04 -29.93
CA ALA A 118 44.76 12.90 -30.00
C ALA A 118 45.98 12.31 -29.26
N GLN A 119 45.75 11.38 -28.34
CA GLN A 119 46.80 10.69 -27.63
C GLN A 119 47.51 9.68 -28.54
N PRO A 120 48.80 9.39 -28.27
CA PRO A 120 49.50 8.29 -28.92
C PRO A 120 48.75 6.97 -28.80
N LEU A 121 48.96 6.09 -29.77
CA LEU A 121 48.39 4.75 -29.75
C LEU A 121 49.06 3.92 -28.67
N ALA A 122 48.27 3.26 -27.84
CA ALA A 122 48.71 2.33 -26.81
C ALA A 122 48.25 0.92 -27.17
N ILE A 123 49.01 0.29 -28.06
CA ILE A 123 48.81 -1.09 -28.51
C ILE A 123 49.36 -2.06 -27.45
N ALA A 124 50.54 -1.76 -26.91
CA ALA A 124 51.13 -2.55 -25.83
C ALA A 124 50.47 -2.23 -24.48
N LEU A 125 50.58 -3.16 -23.52
CA LEU A 125 49.96 -3.04 -22.19
C LEU A 125 50.60 -1.97 -21.30
N THR A 126 51.85 -1.57 -21.58
CA THR A 126 52.63 -0.63 -20.77
C THR A 126 52.66 0.79 -21.34
N THR A 127 52.30 0.96 -22.61
CA THR A 127 52.41 2.24 -23.33
C THR A 127 51.29 3.18 -22.92
N LEU A 128 51.61 4.44 -22.69
CA LEU A 128 50.63 5.48 -22.36
C LEU A 128 49.92 5.95 -23.63
N GLY A 129 48.64 6.30 -23.52
CA GLY A 129 47.84 6.81 -24.63
C GLY A 129 46.55 6.02 -24.89
N ALA A 130 45.94 6.21 -26.06
CA ALA A 130 44.65 5.62 -26.44
C ALA A 130 44.78 4.10 -26.60
N VAL A 131 44.01 3.33 -25.82
CA VAL A 131 44.09 1.87 -25.84
C VAL A 131 43.45 1.34 -27.11
N THR A 132 44.26 0.78 -27.99
CA THR A 132 43.82 0.29 -29.30
C THR A 132 44.27 -1.14 -29.52
N ALA A 133 43.37 -2.01 -29.99
CA ALA A 133 43.78 -3.34 -30.42
C ALA A 133 44.38 -3.26 -31.83
N GLN A 134 45.38 -4.09 -32.11
CA GLN A 134 45.89 -4.23 -33.47
C GLN A 134 44.88 -5.04 -34.30
N SER A 135 44.42 -4.46 -35.40
CA SER A 135 43.60 -5.13 -36.42
C SER A 135 44.44 -6.22 -37.09
N ALA A 136 43.86 -7.38 -37.36
CA ALA A 136 44.46 -8.40 -38.20
C ALA A 136 44.44 -8.02 -39.69
N LEU A 137 43.65 -7.00 -40.05
CA LEU A 137 43.50 -6.50 -41.41
C LEU A 137 44.40 -5.29 -41.70
N ASN A 138 44.86 -5.15 -42.95
CA ASN A 138 45.70 -4.06 -43.44
C ASN A 138 45.21 -3.48 -44.78
N GLY A 139 45.67 -2.27 -45.11
CA GLY A 139 45.41 -1.59 -46.38
C GLY A 139 43.92 -1.43 -46.65
N ALA A 140 43.47 -1.91 -47.81
CA ALA A 140 42.05 -1.87 -48.20
C ALA A 140 41.17 -2.80 -47.34
N ALA A 141 41.72 -3.91 -46.84
CA ALA A 141 40.98 -4.84 -45.99
C ALA A 141 40.67 -4.26 -44.60
N PHE A 142 41.38 -3.21 -44.18
CA PHE A 142 41.10 -2.50 -42.93
C PHE A 142 39.69 -1.88 -42.89
N SER A 143 39.10 -1.61 -44.06
CA SER A 143 37.73 -1.14 -44.21
C SER A 143 36.70 -2.28 -44.06
N ALA A 144 36.73 -2.96 -42.92
CA ALA A 144 35.76 -4.00 -42.53
C ALA A 144 35.67 -4.10 -41.00
N ASN A 145 34.49 -4.52 -40.51
CA ASN A 145 34.28 -4.81 -39.09
C ASN A 145 35.12 -6.01 -38.65
N GLU A 146 35.67 -5.92 -37.44
CA GLU A 146 36.51 -6.95 -36.86
C GLU A 146 36.37 -7.00 -35.33
N LEU A 147 36.53 -8.18 -34.74
CA LEU A 147 36.45 -8.42 -33.30
C LEU A 147 37.84 -8.60 -32.64
N SER A 148 38.78 -7.70 -32.95
CA SER A 148 40.07 -7.64 -32.24
C SER A 148 39.91 -6.95 -30.89
N VAL A 149 40.25 -7.66 -29.82
CA VAL A 149 40.02 -7.26 -28.42
C VAL A 149 41.31 -7.29 -27.60
N ILE A 150 41.48 -6.32 -26.70
CA ILE A 150 42.51 -6.39 -25.65
C ILE A 150 41.85 -6.93 -24.39
N ALA A 151 42.33 -8.07 -23.89
CA ALA A 151 41.76 -8.76 -22.74
C ALA A 151 41.52 -7.82 -21.54
N GLY A 152 40.26 -7.74 -21.13
CA GLY A 152 39.82 -7.05 -19.91
C GLY A 152 39.66 -8.00 -18.73
N THR A 153 38.98 -7.54 -17.69
CA THR A 153 38.64 -8.37 -16.51
C THR A 153 37.64 -9.46 -16.87
N ILE A 154 36.73 -9.17 -17.81
CA ILE A 154 35.75 -10.12 -18.37
C ILE A 154 35.70 -9.97 -19.89
N SER A 155 35.24 -11.01 -20.61
CA SER A 155 35.24 -11.05 -22.07
C SER A 155 34.33 -10.01 -22.73
N SER A 156 33.27 -9.58 -22.05
CA SER A 156 32.34 -8.53 -22.52
C SER A 156 32.86 -7.10 -22.31
N GLN A 157 33.97 -6.93 -21.57
CA GLN A 157 34.54 -5.61 -21.26
C GLN A 157 36.04 -5.56 -21.58
N PRO A 158 36.43 -5.73 -22.87
CA PRO A 158 37.82 -5.58 -23.26
C PRO A 158 38.30 -4.13 -23.07
N ARG A 159 39.62 -3.96 -22.90
CA ARG A 159 40.21 -2.65 -22.55
C ARG A 159 40.12 -1.63 -23.67
N ASN A 160 39.94 -2.05 -24.92
CA ASN A 160 39.74 -1.18 -26.08
C ASN A 160 38.25 -0.95 -26.42
N LEU A 161 37.34 -1.27 -25.49
CA LEU A 161 35.91 -1.03 -25.66
C LEU A 161 35.56 0.45 -25.48
N CYS A 162 35.03 1.04 -26.55
CA CYS A 162 34.45 2.37 -26.57
C CYS A 162 32.96 2.32 -26.27
N VAL A 163 32.49 3.33 -25.53
CA VAL A 163 31.05 3.58 -25.38
C VAL A 163 30.61 4.49 -26.51
N VAL A 164 29.52 4.13 -27.18
CA VAL A 164 28.96 4.87 -28.31
C VAL A 164 27.62 5.46 -27.91
N ARG A 165 27.37 6.69 -28.35
CA ARG A 165 26.11 7.41 -28.15
C ARG A 165 25.72 8.12 -29.43
N ASP A 166 24.43 8.33 -29.62
CA ASP A 166 23.94 9.18 -30.70
C ASP A 166 24.43 10.62 -30.48
N ALA A 167 24.97 11.25 -31.54
CA ALA A 167 25.61 12.54 -31.42
C ALA A 167 24.63 13.68 -31.11
N ALA A 168 23.37 13.56 -31.53
CA ALA A 168 22.37 14.59 -31.37
C ALA A 168 21.66 14.49 -30.01
N THR A 169 21.34 13.27 -29.58
CA THR A 169 20.56 13.01 -28.36
C THR A 169 21.41 12.61 -27.17
N LEU A 170 22.67 12.21 -27.39
CA LEU A 170 23.55 11.62 -26.38
C LEU A 170 23.01 10.33 -25.74
N GLN A 171 21.97 9.73 -26.33
CA GLN A 171 21.35 8.49 -25.86
C GLN A 171 22.12 7.26 -26.36
N ILE A 172 21.88 6.12 -25.71
CA ILE A 172 22.39 4.82 -26.14
C ILE A 172 21.75 4.49 -27.50
N ILE A 173 22.56 3.93 -28.40
CA ILE A 173 22.05 3.31 -29.62
C ILE A 173 21.94 1.83 -29.35
N GLU A 174 20.79 1.23 -29.63
CA GLU A 174 20.51 -0.18 -29.37
C GLU A 174 20.33 -0.97 -30.66
N SER A 175 20.70 -2.25 -30.61
CA SER A 175 20.44 -3.24 -31.65
C SER A 175 19.82 -4.46 -30.98
N ASN A 176 18.58 -4.79 -31.35
CA ASN A 176 17.79 -5.88 -30.74
C ASN A 176 17.70 -5.81 -29.20
N GLY A 177 17.58 -4.60 -28.64
CA GLY A 177 17.50 -4.37 -27.19
C GLY A 177 18.83 -4.49 -26.44
N PHE A 178 19.96 -4.52 -27.14
CA PHE A 178 21.29 -4.46 -26.55
C PHE A 178 22.04 -3.21 -26.99
N ASP A 179 22.73 -2.57 -26.05
CA ASP A 179 23.60 -1.42 -26.30
C ASP A 179 24.65 -1.74 -27.38
N ILE A 180 24.79 -0.82 -28.33
CA ILE A 180 25.88 -0.83 -29.30
C ILE A 180 27.10 -0.15 -28.68
N PHE A 181 28.21 -0.88 -28.66
CA PHE A 181 29.54 -0.40 -28.32
C PHE A 181 30.42 -0.37 -29.58
N ALA A 182 31.66 0.08 -29.44
CA ALA A 182 32.66 -0.06 -30.49
C ALA A 182 33.99 -0.57 -29.96
N LEU A 183 34.73 -1.31 -30.77
CA LEU A 183 36.12 -1.65 -30.51
C LEU A 183 37.02 -0.67 -31.23
N LEU A 184 37.88 0.03 -30.49
CA LEU A 184 38.90 0.89 -31.09
C LEU A 184 40.07 0.02 -31.54
N GLN A 185 40.37 0.09 -32.83
CA GLN A 185 41.35 -0.75 -33.48
C GLN A 185 42.29 0.10 -34.34
N ALA A 186 43.59 -0.18 -34.24
CA ALA A 186 44.60 0.39 -35.11
C ALA A 186 44.93 -0.57 -36.24
N GLU A 187 45.26 -0.04 -37.42
CA GLU A 187 45.68 -0.84 -38.57
C GLU A 187 46.85 -1.78 -38.21
N SER A 188 46.95 -2.94 -38.85
CA SER A 188 47.90 -3.98 -38.44
C SER A 188 49.37 -3.55 -38.46
N THR A 189 49.72 -2.51 -39.20
CA THR A 189 51.07 -1.96 -39.31
C THR A 189 51.30 -0.76 -38.39
N ALA A 190 50.29 -0.38 -37.61
CA ALA A 190 50.38 0.75 -36.69
C ALA A 190 51.48 0.52 -35.65
N THR A 191 52.19 1.60 -35.33
CA THR A 191 53.31 1.57 -34.41
C THR A 191 52.86 2.01 -33.02
N ASP A 192 53.22 1.26 -31.99
CA ASP A 192 52.94 1.62 -30.60
C ASP A 192 53.62 2.93 -30.21
N GLY A 193 52.93 3.79 -29.46
CA GLY A 193 53.41 5.12 -29.06
C GLY A 193 53.41 6.18 -30.17
N SER A 194 52.95 5.84 -31.38
CA SER A 194 52.83 6.81 -32.48
C SER A 194 51.46 7.49 -32.48
N ASN A 195 51.34 8.65 -33.14
CA ASN A 195 50.04 9.32 -33.28
C ASN A 195 49.21 8.69 -34.40
N ALA A 196 47.88 8.73 -34.24
CA ALA A 196 46.95 8.35 -35.29
C ALA A 196 47.16 9.22 -36.53
N ASN A 197 47.09 8.60 -37.71
CA ASN A 197 47.22 9.30 -38.99
C ASN A 197 46.27 8.70 -40.04
N ASP A 198 46.04 9.44 -41.13
CA ASP A 198 45.14 9.01 -42.21
C ASP A 198 45.85 8.20 -43.30
N THR A 199 47.08 7.75 -43.04
CA THR A 199 47.92 7.07 -44.04
C THR A 199 47.61 5.59 -44.10
N SER A 200 47.18 5.10 -45.27
CA SER A 200 46.96 3.67 -45.48
C SER A 200 48.23 2.85 -45.29
N GLY A 201 48.15 1.77 -44.50
CA GLY A 201 49.32 1.01 -44.06
C GLY A 201 50.12 1.73 -42.96
N GLY A 202 49.58 2.80 -42.38
CA GLY A 202 50.14 3.56 -41.28
C GLY A 202 49.36 3.38 -39.98
N ASN A 203 49.12 4.48 -39.26
CA ASN A 203 48.47 4.49 -37.95
C ASN A 203 46.99 4.88 -38.05
N ARG A 204 46.27 4.33 -39.03
CA ARG A 204 44.83 4.55 -39.13
C ARG A 204 44.10 3.83 -38.01
N LEU A 205 42.97 4.42 -37.62
CA LEU A 205 42.10 3.86 -36.60
C LEU A 205 40.73 3.57 -37.18
N LYS A 206 40.07 2.53 -36.66
CA LYS A 206 38.67 2.24 -36.94
C LYS A 206 37.91 1.97 -35.65
N LEU A 207 36.61 2.23 -35.70
CA LEU A 207 35.63 1.73 -34.76
C LEU A 207 34.91 0.57 -35.42
N SER A 208 34.99 -0.62 -34.81
CA SER A 208 34.17 -1.77 -35.19
C SER A 208 33.00 -1.87 -34.22
N PHE A 209 31.76 -1.69 -34.70
CA PHE A 209 30.58 -1.70 -33.83
C PHE A 209 30.20 -3.12 -33.40
N VAL A 210 29.90 -3.27 -32.12
CA VAL A 210 29.66 -4.55 -31.46
C VAL A 210 28.50 -4.46 -30.48
N THR A 211 27.84 -5.59 -30.22
CA THR A 211 26.84 -5.76 -29.16
C THR A 211 27.20 -6.96 -28.29
N ILE A 212 26.54 -7.09 -27.15
CA ILE A 212 26.64 -8.31 -26.32
C ILE A 212 25.76 -9.39 -26.93
N ASN A 213 26.34 -10.57 -27.17
CA ASN A 213 25.59 -11.75 -27.58
C ASN A 213 24.85 -12.32 -26.36
N ALA A 214 23.52 -12.31 -26.39
CA ALA A 214 22.66 -12.77 -25.31
C ALA A 214 22.94 -14.22 -24.85
N SER A 215 23.35 -15.09 -25.76
CA SER A 215 23.54 -16.53 -25.50
C SER A 215 24.92 -16.86 -24.92
N THR A 216 25.96 -16.13 -25.33
CA THR A 216 27.35 -16.43 -24.96
C THR A 216 27.95 -15.42 -23.98
N GLY A 217 27.32 -14.26 -23.81
CA GLY A 217 27.86 -13.13 -23.04
C GLY A 217 29.09 -12.46 -23.68
N ASN A 218 29.54 -12.93 -24.85
CA ASN A 218 30.68 -12.39 -25.58
C ASN A 218 30.25 -11.26 -26.51
N LEU A 219 31.22 -10.49 -27.00
CA LEU A 219 30.96 -9.48 -28.03
C LEU A 219 30.72 -10.14 -29.39
N GLN A 220 29.77 -9.60 -30.13
CA GLN A 220 29.49 -9.93 -31.52
C GLN A 220 29.38 -8.66 -32.36
N ALA A 221 29.53 -8.75 -33.68
CA ALA A 221 29.35 -7.61 -34.54
C ALA A 221 27.90 -7.07 -34.46
N ALA A 222 27.75 -5.74 -34.38
CA ALA A 222 26.45 -5.10 -34.48
C ALA A 222 25.89 -5.24 -35.91
N ALA A 223 24.57 -5.31 -36.05
CA ALA A 223 23.95 -5.34 -37.37
C ALA A 223 24.16 -3.98 -38.06
N ALA A 224 24.59 -4.00 -39.33
CA ALA A 224 24.86 -2.77 -40.07
C ALA A 224 23.62 -1.88 -40.29
N ALA A 225 22.43 -2.47 -40.28
CA ALA A 225 21.16 -1.74 -40.37
C ALA A 225 20.85 -0.91 -39.12
N ASP A 226 21.38 -1.28 -37.95
CA ASP A 226 21.04 -0.66 -36.67
C ASP A 226 21.97 0.51 -36.31
N ILE A 227 23.14 0.62 -36.98
CA ILE A 227 24.13 1.68 -36.73
C ILE A 227 24.49 2.48 -37.99
N GLY A 228 24.33 1.90 -39.18
CA GLY A 228 24.65 2.57 -40.45
C GLY A 228 23.77 3.78 -40.68
N GLY A 229 24.37 4.93 -40.97
CA GLY A 229 23.67 6.20 -41.17
C GLY A 229 23.53 7.06 -39.90
N HIS A 230 23.88 6.53 -38.72
CA HIS A 230 23.90 7.33 -37.49
C HIS A 230 25.12 8.26 -37.44
N SER A 231 24.92 9.41 -36.79
CA SER A 231 26.03 10.26 -36.34
C SER A 231 26.25 10.00 -34.87
N ILE A 232 27.49 9.69 -34.49
CA ILE A 232 27.82 9.21 -33.16
C ILE A 232 28.87 10.09 -32.47
N ASN A 233 28.77 10.11 -31.14
CA ASN A 233 29.88 10.44 -30.26
C ASN A 233 30.34 9.16 -29.58
N PHE A 234 31.64 9.04 -29.37
CA PHE A 234 32.20 7.88 -28.68
C PHE A 234 33.22 8.30 -27.65
N SER A 235 33.38 7.46 -26.64
CA SER A 235 34.42 7.62 -25.63
C SER A 235 35.26 6.37 -25.57
N TYR A 236 36.57 6.56 -25.69
CA TYR A 236 37.56 5.50 -25.75
C TYR A 236 38.30 5.39 -24.41
N VAL A 237 38.89 4.24 -24.17
CA VAL A 237 39.77 4.05 -23.02
C VAL A 237 41.16 4.51 -23.39
N TYR A 238 41.82 5.19 -22.47
CA TYR A 238 43.21 5.57 -22.61
C TYR A 238 43.97 5.31 -21.30
N ARG A 239 45.27 5.09 -21.42
CA ARG A 239 46.18 4.75 -20.33
C ARG A 239 46.97 5.98 -19.92
N ASN A 240 46.92 6.30 -18.64
CA ASN A 240 47.68 7.40 -18.05
C ASN A 240 48.43 6.92 -16.80
N THR A 241 49.42 7.67 -16.33
CA THR A 241 50.07 7.43 -15.03
C THR A 241 49.27 8.08 -13.91
N LEU A 242 49.43 7.55 -12.69
CA LEU A 242 48.79 8.14 -11.51
C LEU A 242 49.23 9.60 -11.29
N LEU A 243 50.49 9.92 -11.57
CA LEU A 243 51.04 11.27 -11.45
C LEU A 243 50.37 12.29 -12.39
N ASN A 244 50.01 11.87 -13.60
CA ASN A 244 49.42 12.74 -14.61
C ASN A 244 47.88 12.66 -14.63
N MET A 245 47.28 12.05 -13.61
CA MET A 245 45.84 11.86 -13.54
C MET A 245 45.15 13.15 -13.05
N PRO A 246 44.24 13.76 -13.85
CA PRO A 246 43.44 14.88 -13.38
C PRO A 246 42.52 14.44 -12.22
N GLU A 247 42.23 15.37 -11.30
CA GLU A 247 41.36 15.12 -10.14
C GLU A 247 39.99 14.54 -10.53
N GLN A 248 39.44 14.99 -11.67
CA GLN A 248 38.14 14.54 -12.19
C GLN A 248 38.08 13.03 -12.49
N TYR A 249 39.20 12.33 -12.56
CA TYR A 249 39.21 10.89 -12.89
C TYR A 249 38.80 10.03 -11.72
N PHE A 250 38.86 10.56 -10.50
CA PHE A 250 38.35 9.89 -9.31
C PHE A 250 36.81 9.94 -9.22
N LEU A 251 36.13 10.74 -10.04
CA LEU A 251 34.66 10.81 -10.09
C LEU A 251 34.01 9.58 -10.76
N GLY A 252 34.81 8.60 -11.19
CA GLY A 252 34.33 7.40 -11.88
C GLY A 252 34.00 7.68 -13.35
N ASN A 253 33.09 6.90 -13.93
CA ASN A 253 32.75 6.89 -15.36
C ASN A 253 31.99 8.14 -15.85
N ALA A 254 32.28 9.31 -15.27
CA ALA A 254 31.57 10.59 -15.39
C ALA A 254 31.78 11.33 -16.72
N GLN A 255 32.20 10.67 -17.79
CA GLN A 255 32.42 11.36 -19.08
C GLN A 255 31.22 11.38 -20.00
N TYR A 256 30.38 10.36 -19.89
CA TYR A 256 28.96 10.61 -19.95
C TYR A 256 28.55 10.70 -18.49
N VAL A 257 28.70 11.89 -17.89
CA VAL A 257 27.63 12.32 -17.00
C VAL A 257 26.41 12.08 -17.87
N ASP A 258 25.51 11.19 -17.46
CA ASP A 258 24.12 11.27 -17.88
C ASP A 258 23.81 12.74 -17.69
N GLN A 259 23.99 13.54 -18.76
CA GLN A 259 24.03 14.99 -18.68
C GLN A 259 22.80 15.25 -17.88
N ILE A 260 22.96 15.77 -16.64
CA ILE A 260 21.87 15.98 -15.69
C ILE A 260 20.76 16.38 -16.60
N GLY A 261 19.85 15.42 -16.80
CA GLY A 261 18.81 15.55 -17.76
C GLY A 261 17.99 16.55 -17.01
N ASP A 262 18.32 17.83 -17.17
CA ASP A 262 17.52 18.92 -16.72
C ASP A 262 16.38 18.83 -17.70
N GLN A 263 15.48 17.89 -17.43
CA GLN A 263 14.35 18.22 -16.61
C GLN A 263 14.09 17.02 -15.71
N ASN A 264 13.88 17.31 -14.42
CA ASN A 264 13.07 16.53 -13.49
C ASN A 264 12.42 15.30 -14.17
N VAL A 265 12.63 14.11 -13.60
CA VAL A 265 11.69 13.00 -13.80
C VAL A 265 10.35 13.45 -13.21
N THR A 266 9.69 14.37 -13.92
CA THR A 266 8.34 14.78 -13.63
C THR A 266 7.50 13.58 -13.99
N LEU A 267 6.50 13.32 -13.17
CA LEU A 267 5.50 12.29 -13.43
C LEU A 267 4.95 12.37 -14.87
N SER A 268 4.89 13.58 -15.46
CA SER A 268 4.50 13.82 -16.85
C SER A 268 5.43 13.17 -17.88
N ARG A 269 6.76 13.30 -17.74
CA ARG A 269 7.72 12.64 -18.63
C ARG A 269 7.75 11.13 -18.46
N ALA A 270 7.63 10.64 -17.22
CA ALA A 270 7.53 9.20 -16.96
C ALA A 270 6.25 8.58 -17.57
N ALA A 271 5.13 9.31 -17.57
CA ALA A 271 3.87 8.90 -18.20
C ALA A 271 3.93 8.94 -19.73
N LEU A 272 4.57 9.96 -20.33
CA LEU A 272 4.76 10.06 -21.78
C LEU A 272 5.67 8.94 -22.34
N ASN A 273 6.67 8.50 -21.57
CA ASN A 273 7.53 7.38 -21.94
C ASN A 273 6.82 6.01 -21.88
N GLN A 274 5.65 5.91 -21.24
CA GLN A 274 4.82 4.69 -21.24
C GLN A 274 3.80 4.65 -22.39
N GLY A 275 3.75 5.68 -23.25
CA GLY A 275 2.90 5.73 -24.44
C GLY A 275 2.21 7.08 -24.67
N ASN A 276 1.43 7.17 -25.76
CA ASN A 276 0.73 8.38 -26.23
C ASN A 276 -0.40 8.88 -25.31
N MET A 277 -0.12 9.22 -24.05
CA MET A 277 -1.11 9.80 -23.13
C MET A 277 -0.69 11.21 -22.67
N PRO A 278 -1.40 12.28 -23.12
CA PRO A 278 -1.11 13.64 -22.67
C PRO A 278 -1.54 13.85 -21.21
N VAL A 279 -0.62 14.26 -20.35
CA VAL A 279 -0.89 14.66 -18.96
C VAL A 279 -0.89 16.19 -18.88
N ASN A 280 -2.03 16.79 -18.54
CA ASN A 280 -2.17 18.24 -18.32
C ASN A 280 -2.08 18.52 -16.81
N LEU A 281 -1.13 19.33 -16.37
CA LEU A 281 -0.65 19.40 -14.97
C LEU A 281 -1.25 20.55 -14.12
N ASN A 282 -2.29 21.25 -14.58
CA ASN A 282 -2.81 22.43 -13.86
C ASN A 282 -4.19 22.26 -13.18
N SER A 283 -4.67 21.03 -13.04
CA SER A 283 -5.82 20.65 -12.22
C SER A 283 -5.75 19.15 -11.95
N ASP A 284 -6.69 18.59 -11.18
CA ASP A 284 -6.81 17.17 -10.83
C ASP A 284 -6.16 16.22 -11.84
N ILE A 285 -5.49 15.16 -11.35
CA ILE A 285 -4.91 14.13 -12.21
C ILE A 285 -6.05 13.40 -12.95
N ILE A 286 -6.43 13.92 -14.13
CA ILE A 286 -7.48 13.38 -14.98
C ILE A 286 -6.86 12.33 -15.89
N TRP A 287 -7.09 11.06 -15.58
CA TRP A 287 -6.74 9.96 -16.46
C TRP A 287 -7.82 9.82 -17.54
N ARG A 288 -7.47 10.15 -18.79
CA ARG A 288 -8.34 9.95 -19.95
C ARG A 288 -7.98 8.65 -20.65
N ILE A 289 -8.79 7.61 -20.44
CA ILE A 289 -8.66 6.33 -21.15
C ILE A 289 -9.54 6.41 -22.41
N PRO A 290 -8.97 6.37 -23.63
CA PRO A 290 -9.76 6.41 -24.86
C PRO A 290 -10.66 5.17 -25.00
N ALA A 291 -11.81 5.34 -25.67
CA ALA A 291 -12.69 4.22 -25.98
C ALA A 291 -11.95 3.14 -26.78
N GLY A 292 -12.11 1.88 -26.39
CA GLY A 292 -11.41 0.73 -26.98
C GLY A 292 -10.13 0.32 -26.24
N ASN A 293 -9.65 1.12 -25.29
CA ASN A 293 -8.55 0.76 -24.39
C ASN A 293 -9.10 0.38 -23.00
N ASN A 294 -8.39 -0.51 -22.30
CA ASN A 294 -8.72 -0.94 -20.94
C ASN A 294 -7.57 -0.62 -20.00
N TYR A 295 -7.88 -0.15 -18.80
CA TYR A 295 -6.91 -0.04 -17.72
C TYR A 295 -7.19 -1.10 -16.66
N LYS A 296 -6.21 -1.94 -16.35
CA LYS A 296 -6.39 -3.15 -15.53
C LYS A 296 -5.27 -3.29 -14.51
N PHE A 297 -5.62 -3.58 -13.27
CA PHE A 297 -4.69 -4.06 -12.25
C PHE A 297 -4.90 -5.56 -12.09
N GLN A 298 -3.84 -6.33 -12.33
CA GLN A 298 -3.87 -7.78 -12.26
C GLN A 298 -3.05 -8.28 -11.07
N THR A 299 -3.36 -9.50 -10.61
CA THR A 299 -2.50 -10.23 -9.68
C THR A 299 -1.14 -10.49 -10.32
N ALA A 300 -0.09 -10.63 -9.49
CA ALA A 300 1.27 -10.89 -9.96
C ALA A 300 1.40 -12.18 -10.79
N SER A 301 0.48 -13.13 -10.64
CA SER A 301 0.42 -14.37 -11.40
C SER A 301 -0.24 -14.23 -12.79
N GLY A 302 -0.84 -13.08 -13.10
CA GLY A 302 -1.69 -12.89 -14.26
C GLY A 302 -3.02 -13.67 -14.16
N GLY A 303 -3.99 -13.32 -14.99
CA GLY A 303 -5.22 -14.10 -15.21
C GLY A 303 -6.49 -13.62 -14.49
N THR A 304 -6.40 -12.70 -13.52
CA THR A 304 -7.59 -12.07 -12.91
C THR A 304 -7.38 -10.57 -12.73
N ASP A 305 -8.29 -9.78 -13.31
CA ASP A 305 -8.31 -8.32 -13.14
C ASP A 305 -8.96 -8.00 -11.79
N LEU A 306 -8.21 -7.41 -10.86
CA LEU A 306 -8.69 -6.97 -9.54
C LEU A 306 -9.47 -5.65 -9.63
N PHE A 307 -9.00 -4.76 -10.51
CA PHE A 307 -9.68 -3.52 -10.83
C PHE A 307 -9.53 -3.27 -12.33
N SER A 308 -10.65 -2.96 -13.00
CA SER A 308 -10.61 -2.58 -14.41
C SER A 308 -11.52 -1.41 -14.72
N ILE A 309 -11.01 -0.46 -15.52
CA ILE A 309 -11.78 0.62 -16.12
C ILE A 309 -11.88 0.35 -17.62
N THR A 310 -13.12 0.22 -18.10
CA THR A 310 -13.43 -0.04 -19.51
C THR A 310 -14.40 1.02 -20.01
N PRO A 311 -13.89 2.12 -20.58
CA PRO A 311 -14.72 3.09 -21.28
C PRO A 311 -15.12 2.54 -22.65
N THR A 312 -16.42 2.61 -22.96
CA THR A 312 -16.97 2.37 -24.29
C THR A 312 -17.67 3.63 -24.78
N ALA A 313 -17.97 3.71 -26.08
CA ALA A 313 -18.65 4.87 -26.66
C ALA A 313 -20.04 5.17 -26.04
N THR A 314 -20.65 4.19 -25.37
CA THR A 314 -22.02 4.27 -24.84
C THR A 314 -22.14 4.00 -23.34
N SER A 315 -21.08 3.51 -22.69
CA SER A 315 -21.07 3.16 -21.26
C SER A 315 -19.65 3.17 -20.69
N ASN A 316 -19.48 3.69 -19.48
CA ASN A 316 -18.23 3.61 -18.74
C ASN A 316 -18.42 2.65 -17.57
N ALA A 317 -17.60 1.59 -17.50
CA ALA A 317 -17.64 0.64 -16.42
C ALA A 317 -16.34 0.69 -15.60
N ALA A 318 -16.49 0.76 -14.28
CA ALA A 318 -15.44 0.46 -13.32
C ALA A 318 -15.84 -0.84 -12.61
N VAL A 319 -15.02 -1.88 -12.76
CA VAL A 319 -15.26 -3.21 -12.20
C VAL A 319 -14.23 -3.46 -11.11
N PHE A 320 -14.72 -3.83 -9.93
CA PHE A 320 -13.90 -4.23 -8.79
C PHE A 320 -14.16 -5.71 -8.54
N ASN A 321 -13.14 -6.55 -8.75
CA ASN A 321 -13.21 -7.98 -8.51
C ASN A 321 -12.50 -8.29 -7.19
N THR A 322 -13.17 -7.94 -6.09
CA THR A 322 -12.65 -8.03 -4.72
C THR A 322 -13.74 -8.61 -3.84
N ASP A 323 -13.34 -9.36 -2.82
CA ASP A 323 -14.25 -9.87 -1.79
C ASP A 323 -14.82 -8.73 -0.92
N THR A 324 -14.15 -7.58 -0.87
CA THR A 324 -14.57 -6.43 -0.08
C THR A 324 -14.25 -5.10 -0.79
N LEU A 325 -15.26 -4.23 -0.89
CA LEU A 325 -15.14 -2.86 -1.38
C LEU A 325 -15.61 -1.90 -0.28
N ALA A 326 -14.68 -1.13 0.30
CA ALA A 326 -14.96 -0.18 1.37
C ALA A 326 -14.77 1.26 0.89
N PHE A 327 -15.80 2.09 1.08
CA PHE A 327 -15.72 3.53 0.85
C PHE A 327 -15.56 4.24 2.20
N ASN A 328 -14.34 4.70 2.51
CA ASN A 328 -14.06 5.47 3.72
C ASN A 328 -14.00 6.97 3.39
N THR A 329 -15.14 7.64 3.45
CA THR A 329 -15.25 9.07 3.14
C THR A 329 -15.70 9.84 4.37
N THR A 330 -15.11 11.02 4.60
CA THR A 330 -15.55 11.97 5.64
C THR A 330 -16.83 12.72 5.24
N SER A 331 -17.23 12.63 3.97
CA SER A 331 -18.44 13.23 3.40
C SER A 331 -19.41 12.16 2.89
N PRO A 332 -20.73 12.42 2.87
CA PRO A 332 -21.72 11.47 2.34
C PRO A 332 -21.47 11.13 0.87
N VAL A 333 -21.46 9.84 0.53
CA VAL A 333 -21.43 9.38 -0.86
C VAL A 333 -22.85 9.45 -1.43
N THR A 334 -23.07 10.25 -2.47
CA THR A 334 -24.38 10.39 -3.13
C THR A 334 -24.38 9.64 -4.47
N SER A 335 -25.20 8.59 -4.58
CA SER A 335 -25.44 7.90 -5.85
C SER A 335 -26.65 8.53 -6.57
N VAL A 336 -26.42 9.25 -7.67
CA VAL A 336 -27.47 9.96 -8.42
C VAL A 336 -28.58 9.04 -8.95
N LYS A 337 -28.26 7.76 -9.22
CA LYS A 337 -29.22 6.75 -9.71
C LYS A 337 -29.44 5.58 -8.74
N GLY A 338 -29.05 5.74 -7.47
CA GLY A 338 -29.13 4.68 -6.47
C GLY A 338 -28.04 3.60 -6.59
N VAL A 339 -28.11 2.61 -5.70
CA VAL A 339 -27.26 1.41 -5.71
C VAL A 339 -28.12 0.22 -6.13
N GLN A 340 -27.74 -0.45 -7.22
CA GLN A 340 -28.37 -1.70 -7.67
C GLN A 340 -27.47 -2.88 -7.27
N VAL A 341 -28.02 -3.83 -6.51
CA VAL A 341 -27.29 -5.03 -6.08
C VAL A 341 -27.99 -6.25 -6.66
N ALA A 342 -27.31 -6.98 -7.53
CA ALA A 342 -27.75 -8.30 -8.00
C ALA A 342 -27.08 -9.36 -7.12
N SER A 343 -27.81 -9.96 -6.18
CA SER A 343 -27.22 -10.88 -5.21
C SER A 343 -27.30 -12.36 -5.62
N GLY A 344 -27.98 -12.70 -6.72
CA GLY A 344 -28.16 -14.10 -7.14
C GLY A 344 -28.85 -14.99 -6.08
N GLY A 345 -29.63 -14.39 -5.17
CA GLY A 345 -30.24 -15.08 -4.03
C GLY A 345 -29.44 -15.01 -2.72
N GLN A 346 -28.28 -14.33 -2.70
CA GLN A 346 -27.51 -14.09 -1.47
C GLN A 346 -28.06 -12.92 -0.66
N GLN A 347 -27.79 -12.95 0.64
CA GLN A 347 -28.21 -11.92 1.59
C GLN A 347 -27.49 -10.59 1.31
N ILE A 348 -28.25 -9.50 1.27
CA ILE A 348 -27.72 -8.13 1.18
C ILE A 348 -27.80 -7.53 2.59
N ASN A 349 -26.64 -7.26 3.20
CA ASN A 349 -26.55 -6.58 4.48
C ASN A 349 -26.31 -5.08 4.24
N ILE A 350 -27.23 -4.22 4.67
CA ILE A 350 -27.12 -2.76 4.54
C ILE A 350 -27.01 -2.17 5.95
N GLY A 351 -25.80 -1.76 6.37
CA GLY A 351 -25.55 -1.13 7.66
C GLY A 351 -24.22 -1.50 8.30
N LEU A 352 -23.74 -0.68 9.25
CA LEU A 352 -22.52 -0.92 10.04
C LEU A 352 -22.68 -2.08 11.03
N THR A 353 -23.91 -2.32 11.49
CA THR A 353 -24.26 -3.42 12.39
C THR A 353 -24.92 -4.54 11.58
N PRO A 354 -24.41 -5.78 11.62
CA PRO A 354 -25.04 -6.91 10.93
C PRO A 354 -26.52 -7.02 11.27
N GLY A 355 -27.37 -7.03 10.24
CA GLY A 355 -28.83 -7.18 10.38
C GLY A 355 -29.63 -5.91 10.66
N ALA A 356 -29.03 -4.72 10.65
CA ALA A 356 -29.76 -3.46 10.90
C ALA A 356 -29.49 -2.37 9.87
N VAL A 357 -30.55 -1.78 9.31
CA VAL A 357 -30.52 -0.53 8.54
C VAL A 357 -30.82 0.62 9.51
N SER A 358 -29.85 1.48 9.79
CA SER A 358 -30.02 2.65 10.65
C SER A 358 -30.11 3.93 9.83
N THR A 359 -31.22 4.66 9.91
CA THR A 359 -31.41 5.97 9.27
C THR A 359 -31.55 7.06 10.33
N ALA A 360 -30.94 8.23 10.11
CA ALA A 360 -31.08 9.38 11.02
C ALA A 360 -32.46 10.08 10.92
N GLY A 361 -33.21 9.79 9.85
CA GLY A 361 -34.59 10.24 9.65
C GLY A 361 -35.50 9.07 9.26
N ASN A 362 -36.69 9.37 8.74
CA ASN A 362 -37.65 8.35 8.33
C ASN A 362 -37.08 7.46 7.20
N LEU A 363 -37.12 6.14 7.38
CA LEU A 363 -36.84 5.16 6.32
C LEU A 363 -38.10 4.99 5.46
N THR A 364 -38.06 5.46 4.21
CA THR A 364 -39.14 5.23 3.24
C THR A 364 -38.76 4.05 2.35
N LEU A 365 -39.51 2.95 2.46
CA LEU A 365 -39.45 1.80 1.55
C LEU A 365 -40.62 1.91 0.58
N ALA A 366 -40.34 2.14 -0.71
CA ALA A 366 -41.36 2.27 -1.74
C ALA A 366 -41.05 1.34 -2.92
N THR A 367 -42.07 0.66 -3.43
CA THR A 367 -42.01 -0.11 -4.66
C THR A 367 -42.71 0.68 -5.77
N THR A 368 -42.05 0.85 -6.92
CA THR A 368 -42.57 1.70 -8.02
C THR A 368 -43.17 0.90 -9.18
N GLY A 369 -43.33 -0.43 -9.02
CA GLY A 369 -43.94 -1.32 -10.02
C GLY A 369 -45.32 -1.81 -9.60
N THR A 370 -46.19 -2.06 -10.58
CA THR A 370 -47.59 -2.54 -10.45
C THR A 370 -47.76 -3.91 -9.77
N SER A 371 -46.70 -4.48 -9.18
CA SER A 371 -46.71 -5.75 -8.45
C SER A 371 -45.65 -5.82 -7.34
N GLY A 372 -45.27 -4.68 -6.75
CA GLY A 372 -44.22 -4.63 -5.73
C GLY A 372 -44.75 -4.78 -4.30
N ALA A 373 -44.84 -5.99 -3.77
CA ALA A 373 -44.94 -6.21 -2.33
C ALA A 373 -43.52 -6.21 -1.71
N ILE A 374 -43.34 -5.56 -0.56
CA ILE A 374 -42.20 -5.83 0.33
C ILE A 374 -42.43 -7.26 0.84
N ASN A 375 -41.72 -8.23 0.27
CA ASN A 375 -41.95 -9.64 0.55
C ASN A 375 -40.78 -10.19 1.37
N THR A 376 -41.02 -10.50 2.64
CA THR A 376 -40.02 -11.13 3.53
C THR A 376 -40.35 -12.61 3.70
N ALA A 377 -39.62 -13.50 3.01
CA ALA A 377 -39.55 -14.93 3.34
C ALA A 377 -38.10 -15.24 3.77
N ALA A 378 -37.77 -16.01 4.80
CA ALA A 378 -38.45 -17.18 5.36
C ALA A 378 -38.46 -17.22 6.91
N SER A 379 -38.46 -16.07 7.59
CA SER A 379 -38.74 -15.99 9.04
C SER A 379 -39.06 -14.58 9.59
N GLY A 380 -39.44 -13.54 8.84
CA GLY A 380 -40.32 -13.50 7.66
C GLY A 380 -41.63 -12.75 7.95
N ALA A 381 -41.60 -11.60 8.63
CA ALA A 381 -42.79 -10.78 8.79
C ALA A 381 -42.49 -9.28 8.68
N ILE A 382 -42.94 -8.66 7.58
CA ILE A 382 -43.80 -7.48 7.62
C ILE A 382 -44.88 -7.59 6.53
N THR A 383 -46.09 -8.06 6.91
CA THR A 383 -47.46 -7.60 6.54
C THR A 383 -48.52 -8.49 7.23
N TRP A 384 -49.72 -7.93 7.54
CA TRP A 384 -50.87 -8.62 8.17
C TRP A 384 -52.20 -8.25 7.43
N SER A 385 -53.11 -9.20 7.14
CA SER A 385 -54.30 -9.10 6.24
C SER A 385 -55.30 -10.24 6.47
N ASP A 386 -56.55 -9.92 6.80
CA ASP A 386 -57.63 -10.91 6.88
C ASP A 386 -58.47 -10.96 5.60
N GLY A 387 -58.98 -12.14 5.26
CA GLY A 387 -59.66 -12.42 3.99
C GLY A 387 -61.19 -12.29 4.06
N TYR A 388 -61.73 -11.59 5.07
CA TYR A 388 -63.17 -11.58 5.34
C TYR A 388 -63.83 -10.20 5.20
N GLU A 389 -63.07 -9.17 4.80
CA GLU A 389 -63.57 -7.82 4.57
C GLU A 389 -64.38 -7.68 3.28
N ALA A 390 -65.70 -7.58 3.40
CA ALA A 390 -66.55 -7.03 2.34
C ALA A 390 -66.55 -5.49 2.46
N ALA A 391 -65.92 -4.81 1.50
CA ALA A 391 -65.87 -3.33 1.32
C ALA A 391 -64.76 -2.55 2.06
N SER A 392 -63.61 -3.17 2.34
CA SER A 392 -62.39 -2.46 2.71
C SER A 392 -61.64 -1.90 1.50
N THR A 393 -60.98 -0.77 1.66
CA THR A 393 -60.13 -0.16 0.62
C THR A 393 -58.69 -0.71 0.62
N TRP A 394 -58.36 -1.65 1.51
CA TRP A 394 -57.04 -2.26 1.61
C TRP A 394 -56.97 -3.57 0.78
N THR A 395 -55.92 -3.74 -0.02
CA THR A 395 -55.79 -4.87 -0.98
C THR A 395 -55.25 -6.14 -0.34
N THR A 396 -55.76 -7.28 -0.81
CA THR A 396 -55.75 -8.61 -0.18
C THR A 396 -54.38 -9.32 -0.17
N GLY A 397 -53.96 -9.80 1.01
CA GLY A 397 -52.91 -10.82 1.16
C GLY A 397 -52.19 -10.89 2.53
N SER A 398 -52.64 -11.80 3.42
CA SER A 398 -51.93 -12.48 4.55
C SER A 398 -52.07 -12.00 6.02
N LEU A 399 -52.72 -12.85 6.88
CA LEU A 399 -53.05 -12.88 8.35
C LEU A 399 -54.52 -12.64 8.77
N ALA A 400 -55.26 -13.75 8.97
CA ALA A 400 -56.67 -13.73 9.35
C ALA A 400 -56.94 -13.26 10.80
N LEU A 401 -57.55 -12.08 10.98
CA LEU A 401 -57.99 -11.49 12.26
C LEU A 401 -59.45 -11.78 12.58
N SER A 402 -60.24 -12.15 11.58
CA SER A 402 -61.57 -12.71 11.72
C SER A 402 -61.68 -13.99 10.89
N SER A 403 -62.68 -14.82 11.21
CA SER A 403 -63.01 -16.08 10.53
C SER A 403 -64.27 -15.96 9.64
N SER A 404 -64.92 -14.80 9.67
CA SER A 404 -66.11 -14.49 8.86
C SER A 404 -66.35 -12.97 8.75
N THR A 405 -67.05 -12.54 7.68
CA THR A 405 -67.42 -11.13 7.47
C THR A 405 -68.30 -10.55 8.58
N ALA A 406 -69.09 -11.39 9.25
CA ALA A 406 -69.92 -10.98 10.38
C ALA A 406 -69.08 -10.59 11.60
N GLU A 407 -68.04 -11.37 11.89
CA GLU A 407 -67.09 -11.10 12.97
C GLU A 407 -66.31 -9.81 12.74
N TRP A 408 -65.88 -9.56 11.49
CA TRP A 408 -65.24 -8.30 11.12
C TRP A 408 -66.16 -7.09 11.30
N ASN A 409 -67.41 -7.17 10.82
CA ASN A 409 -68.38 -6.08 10.97
C ASN A 409 -68.71 -5.79 12.43
N SER A 410 -68.77 -6.82 13.28
CA SER A 410 -68.86 -6.63 14.73
C SER A 410 -67.63 -5.89 15.27
N TYR A 411 -66.41 -6.32 14.95
CA TYR A 411 -65.19 -5.63 15.38
C TYR A 411 -65.18 -4.15 14.96
N LYS A 412 -65.44 -3.86 13.68
CA LYS A 412 -65.52 -2.49 13.16
C LYS A 412 -66.59 -1.66 13.87
N SER A 413 -67.75 -2.24 14.15
CA SER A 413 -68.83 -1.56 14.87
C SER A 413 -68.51 -1.28 16.34
N TYR A 414 -67.67 -2.11 16.99
CA TYR A 414 -67.30 -1.94 18.40
C TYR A 414 -66.03 -1.10 18.62
N PHE A 415 -65.10 -1.09 17.66
CA PHE A 415 -63.76 -0.49 17.82
C PHE A 415 -63.38 0.55 16.76
N GLY A 416 -64.20 0.75 15.71
CA GLY A 416 -63.88 1.65 14.59
C GLY A 416 -62.74 1.16 13.69
N GLU A 417 -62.37 1.95 12.69
CA GLU A 417 -61.20 1.70 11.82
C GLU A 417 -59.92 2.16 12.53
N THR A 418 -59.43 1.36 13.46
CA THR A 418 -58.21 1.69 14.23
C THR A 418 -57.11 0.65 13.94
N SER A 419 -55.86 1.08 13.79
CA SER A 419 -54.75 0.16 13.47
C SER A 419 -54.55 -0.88 14.59
N ILE A 420 -54.08 -2.09 14.27
CA ILE A 420 -53.85 -3.16 15.25
C ILE A 420 -53.01 -2.70 16.45
N MET A 421 -51.99 -1.86 16.25
CA MET A 421 -51.20 -1.35 17.37
C MET A 421 -51.97 -0.37 18.24
N ALA A 422 -52.81 0.46 17.65
CA ALA A 422 -53.73 1.29 18.41
C ALA A 422 -54.79 0.43 19.13
N GLY A 423 -55.28 -0.65 18.50
CA GLY A 423 -56.18 -1.63 19.11
C GLY A 423 -55.56 -2.40 20.28
N ILE A 424 -54.28 -2.81 20.18
CA ILE A 424 -53.54 -3.48 21.27
C ILE A 424 -53.29 -2.50 22.42
N VAL A 425 -52.93 -1.25 22.12
CA VAL A 425 -52.76 -0.20 23.14
C VAL A 425 -54.09 0.11 23.83
N LEU A 426 -55.17 0.24 23.07
CA LEU A 426 -56.52 0.44 23.61
C LEU A 426 -57.00 -0.78 24.41
N ALA A 427 -56.71 -2.00 23.98
CA ALA A 427 -57.04 -3.23 24.69
C ALA A 427 -56.22 -3.38 25.98
N ALA A 428 -54.93 -3.01 25.97
CA ALA A 428 -54.07 -2.97 27.15
C ALA A 428 -54.54 -1.89 28.16
N GLN A 429 -54.96 -0.73 27.68
CA GLN A 429 -55.58 0.34 28.48
C GLN A 429 -56.98 -0.05 28.99
N LYS A 430 -57.72 -0.89 28.26
CA LYS A 430 -59.02 -1.40 28.71
C LYS A 430 -58.86 -2.51 29.75
N ALA A 431 -57.84 -3.36 29.63
CA ALA A 431 -57.51 -4.38 30.61
C ALA A 431 -57.07 -3.79 31.96
N SER A 432 -56.49 -2.59 32.00
CA SER A 432 -56.17 -1.90 33.26
C SER A 432 -57.38 -1.30 33.99
N ASN A 433 -58.56 -1.24 33.34
CA ASN A 433 -59.75 -0.57 33.89
C ASN A 433 -60.91 -1.54 34.26
N ILE A 434 -60.70 -2.86 34.16
CA ILE A 434 -61.66 -3.86 34.66
C ILE A 434 -61.18 -4.36 36.01
N THR A 435 -61.70 -3.77 37.07
CA THR A 435 -61.44 -4.27 38.42
C THR A 435 -62.61 -5.16 38.85
N ARG A 436 -62.31 -6.40 39.24
CA ARG A 436 -63.28 -7.36 39.78
C ARG A 436 -63.04 -7.51 41.27
N TRP A 437 -64.11 -7.38 42.05
CA TRP A 437 -64.09 -7.66 43.47
C TRP A 437 -65.00 -8.83 43.77
N ALA A 438 -64.55 -9.72 44.65
CA ALA A 438 -65.36 -10.84 45.10
C ALA A 438 -65.14 -11.08 46.58
N THR A 439 -66.22 -11.33 47.30
CA THR A 439 -66.21 -11.60 48.74
C THR A 439 -67.25 -12.66 49.08
N ILE A 440 -67.13 -13.24 50.27
CA ILE A 440 -68.06 -14.23 50.82
C ILE A 440 -68.75 -13.59 52.02
N THR A 441 -70.07 -13.64 52.03
CA THR A 441 -70.90 -13.13 53.11
C THR A 441 -70.62 -13.92 54.40
N SER A 442 -70.20 -13.24 55.47
CA SER A 442 -69.94 -13.88 56.76
C SER A 442 -71.17 -13.91 57.69
N LEU A 443 -72.25 -13.23 57.32
CA LEU A 443 -73.47 -13.06 58.10
C LEU A 443 -74.71 -13.14 57.20
N ILE A 444 -75.88 -13.33 57.82
CA ILE A 444 -77.18 -13.30 57.13
C ILE A 444 -77.62 -11.84 57.02
N VAL A 445 -77.90 -11.37 55.80
CA VAL A 445 -78.42 -10.02 55.53
C VAL A 445 -79.89 -10.14 55.10
N PRO A 446 -80.84 -9.53 55.82
CA PRO A 446 -82.24 -9.56 55.42
C PRO A 446 -82.49 -8.87 54.07
N ALA A 447 -83.52 -9.32 53.35
CA ALA A 447 -83.97 -8.67 52.13
C ALA A 447 -84.19 -7.15 52.33
N GLY A 448 -83.83 -6.34 51.33
CA GLY A 448 -84.01 -4.88 51.35
C GLY A 448 -83.10 -4.12 52.31
N THR A 449 -82.12 -4.79 52.93
CA THR A 449 -81.12 -4.15 53.80
C THR A 449 -79.92 -3.68 52.99
N ALA A 450 -79.48 -2.43 53.21
CA ALA A 450 -78.34 -1.86 52.49
C ALA A 450 -77.03 -2.53 52.91
N ILE A 451 -76.21 -2.87 51.92
CA ILE A 451 -74.83 -3.28 52.13
C ILE A 451 -73.98 -2.02 51.97
N SER A 452 -73.54 -1.43 53.08
CA SER A 452 -72.83 -0.15 53.09
C SER A 452 -71.32 -0.28 53.18
N GLY A 453 -70.59 0.66 52.58
CA GLY A 453 -69.14 0.63 52.36
C GLY A 453 -68.22 1.14 53.50
N ALA A 454 -68.73 1.65 54.63
CA ALA A 454 -67.87 1.99 55.78
C ALA A 454 -68.67 2.10 57.08
N GLY A 455 -68.37 1.24 58.08
CA GLY A 455 -68.90 1.38 59.45
C GLY A 455 -69.50 0.10 60.07
N THR A 456 -68.72 -0.53 60.96
CA THR A 456 -69.07 -1.36 62.13
C THR A 456 -70.08 -2.53 62.09
N THR A 457 -70.52 -3.04 60.93
CA THR A 457 -70.90 -4.45 60.54
C THR A 457 -72.13 -4.47 59.61
N PRO A 458 -72.22 -5.36 58.58
CA PRO A 458 -71.44 -6.57 58.29
C PRO A 458 -70.32 -6.40 57.22
N ASN A 459 -69.32 -7.27 57.34
CA ASN A 459 -68.01 -7.31 56.65
C ASN A 459 -68.06 -7.62 55.14
N LEU A 460 -68.75 -6.81 54.33
CA LEU A 460 -68.53 -6.69 52.89
C LEU A 460 -67.90 -5.35 52.50
N SER A 461 -67.91 -4.40 53.44
CA SER A 461 -67.60 -2.98 53.28
C SER A 461 -66.12 -2.65 53.08
N VAL A 462 -65.21 -3.55 53.48
CA VAL A 462 -63.76 -3.36 53.30
C VAL A 462 -63.25 -4.08 52.04
N GLN A 463 -64.04 -5.01 51.49
CA GLN A 463 -63.64 -5.89 50.40
C GLN A 463 -64.31 -5.57 49.06
N LEU A 464 -65.40 -4.80 49.11
CA LEU A 464 -66.02 -4.19 47.94
C LEU A 464 -65.62 -2.71 47.89
N PRO A 465 -65.26 -2.18 46.72
CA PRO A 465 -64.89 -0.78 46.55
C PRO A 465 -66.12 0.11 46.79
N SER A 466 -65.86 1.34 47.25
CA SER A 466 -66.86 2.40 47.23
C SER A 466 -67.09 2.84 45.79
N TYR A 467 -68.32 2.76 45.29
CA TYR A 467 -68.70 3.20 43.94
C TYR A 467 -69.14 4.68 43.89
N TYR A 468 -68.57 5.50 44.78
CA TYR A 468 -68.85 6.93 44.87
C TYR A 468 -68.52 7.66 43.57
N GLY A 469 -69.49 8.38 43.00
CA GLY A 469 -69.27 9.29 41.86
C GLY A 469 -69.52 8.71 40.46
N THR A 470 -69.87 7.42 40.31
CA THR A 470 -70.32 6.90 38.99
C THR A 470 -71.80 7.21 38.79
N THR A 471 -72.12 8.18 37.92
CA THR A 471 -73.48 8.68 37.67
C THR A 471 -74.43 7.70 36.97
N ASN A 472 -73.95 6.51 36.57
CA ASN A 472 -74.76 5.49 35.89
C ASN A 472 -74.49 4.09 36.47
N MET A 473 -74.94 3.85 37.71
CA MET A 473 -74.83 2.51 38.31
C MET A 473 -75.65 1.46 37.55
N VAL A 474 -76.68 1.88 36.80
CA VAL A 474 -77.69 1.04 36.12
C VAL A 474 -77.22 0.39 34.81
N SER A 475 -76.05 0.76 34.29
CA SER A 475 -75.56 0.24 33.00
C SER A 475 -74.14 -0.33 33.04
N ASN A 476 -73.40 -0.08 34.12
CA ASN A 476 -71.95 -0.31 34.17
C ASN A 476 -71.51 -1.18 35.34
N VAL A 477 -72.45 -1.70 36.15
CA VAL A 477 -72.16 -2.55 37.31
C VAL A 477 -72.90 -3.86 37.17
N LEU A 478 -72.14 -4.96 37.10
CA LEU A 478 -72.69 -6.31 37.07
C LEU A 478 -72.44 -6.98 38.43
N VAL A 479 -73.49 -7.55 39.01
CA VAL A 479 -73.44 -8.20 40.32
C VAL A 479 -73.79 -9.67 40.15
N TRP A 480 -72.93 -10.56 40.64
CA TRP A 480 -73.17 -11.99 40.68
C TRP A 480 -73.32 -12.47 42.11
N LEU A 481 -74.31 -13.32 42.35
CA LEU A 481 -74.46 -14.08 43.59
C LEU A 481 -74.26 -15.57 43.30
N ASN A 482 -73.29 -16.19 43.97
CA ASN A 482 -72.94 -17.60 43.80
C ASN A 482 -72.69 -18.01 42.33
N GLY A 483 -72.26 -17.05 41.50
CA GLY A 483 -72.00 -17.25 40.07
C GLY A 483 -73.18 -16.94 39.13
N THR A 484 -74.38 -16.70 39.67
CA THR A 484 -75.55 -16.27 38.89
C THR A 484 -75.54 -14.76 38.76
N LEU A 485 -75.70 -14.24 37.54
CA LEU A 485 -75.85 -12.80 37.29
C LEU A 485 -77.22 -12.37 37.81
N MET A 486 -77.24 -11.33 38.65
CA MET A 486 -78.46 -10.82 39.25
C MET A 486 -79.07 -9.72 38.38
N GLU A 487 -80.39 -9.74 38.20
CA GLU A 487 -81.09 -8.72 37.40
C GLU A 487 -81.07 -7.36 38.10
N GLN A 488 -80.72 -6.33 37.33
CA GLN A 488 -80.52 -4.98 37.85
C GLN A 488 -81.79 -4.14 37.77
N GLY A 489 -82.11 -3.45 38.87
CA GLY A 489 -83.21 -2.49 38.97
C GLY A 489 -82.73 -1.06 39.14
N ALA A 490 -83.53 -0.12 38.65
CA ALA A 490 -83.26 1.32 38.80
C ALA A 490 -83.58 1.85 40.21
N SER A 491 -84.46 1.19 40.97
CA SER A 491 -84.85 1.60 42.33
C SER A 491 -85.53 0.49 43.13
N THR A 492 -85.85 0.77 44.40
CA THR A 492 -86.57 -0.14 45.31
C THR A 492 -87.97 -0.56 44.83
N THR A 493 -88.54 0.15 43.85
CA THR A 493 -89.91 -0.10 43.36
C THR A 493 -89.96 -1.03 42.15
N ASP A 494 -88.80 -1.43 41.61
CA ASP A 494 -88.72 -2.37 40.51
C ASP A 494 -88.91 -3.79 41.03
N THR A 495 -90.10 -4.35 40.82
CA THR A 495 -90.46 -5.68 41.31
C THR A 495 -89.83 -6.81 40.49
N SER A 496 -89.26 -6.50 39.32
CA SER A 496 -88.53 -7.45 38.49
C SER A 496 -87.05 -7.56 38.84
N ALA A 497 -86.52 -6.64 39.65
CA ALA A 497 -85.10 -6.59 39.94
C ALA A 497 -84.68 -7.45 41.14
N ASP A 498 -83.52 -8.09 41.02
CA ASP A 498 -82.88 -8.83 42.09
C ASP A 498 -82.04 -7.93 43.00
N TRP A 499 -81.51 -6.84 42.45
CA TRP A 499 -80.75 -5.83 43.19
C TRP A 499 -80.96 -4.43 42.65
N TYR A 500 -80.77 -3.42 43.49
CA TYR A 500 -80.86 -2.02 43.09
C TYR A 500 -79.92 -1.12 43.93
N PRO A 501 -79.45 0.01 43.36
CA PRO A 501 -78.65 0.99 44.09
C PRO A 501 -79.53 1.80 45.04
N VAL A 502 -79.01 2.16 46.21
CA VAL A 502 -79.78 2.89 47.25
C VAL A 502 -79.28 4.30 47.48
N ASN A 503 -77.96 4.50 47.40
CA ASN A 503 -77.36 5.80 47.65
C ASN A 503 -76.17 6.03 46.70
N SER A 504 -76.31 7.02 45.81
CA SER A 504 -75.25 7.45 44.88
C SER A 504 -74.03 8.05 45.59
N SER A 505 -74.17 8.46 46.85
CA SER A 505 -73.11 9.08 47.66
C SER A 505 -72.34 8.11 48.57
N SER A 506 -72.74 6.84 48.68
CA SER A 506 -71.98 5.80 49.40
C SER A 506 -71.73 4.53 48.58
N GLY A 507 -72.40 4.38 47.42
CA GLY A 507 -72.26 3.21 46.56
C GLY A 507 -72.99 1.97 47.09
N ASP A 508 -73.95 2.15 48.01
CA ASP A 508 -74.61 1.06 48.71
C ASP A 508 -75.60 0.30 47.81
N ILE A 509 -75.56 -1.02 47.88
CA ILE A 509 -76.40 -1.94 47.10
C ILE A 509 -77.40 -2.64 48.04
N LYS A 510 -78.62 -2.87 47.54
CA LYS A 510 -79.63 -3.72 48.17
C LYS A 510 -80.00 -4.88 47.27
N PHE A 511 -80.28 -6.02 47.90
CA PHE A 511 -80.89 -7.18 47.25
C PHE A 511 -82.35 -7.30 47.69
N THR A 512 -83.24 -7.68 46.78
CA THR A 512 -84.66 -7.90 47.06
C THR A 512 -84.93 -9.19 47.85
N PHE A 513 -83.92 -10.03 48.01
CA PHE A 513 -83.94 -11.29 48.76
C PHE A 513 -82.86 -11.30 49.87
N PRO A 514 -82.99 -12.17 50.89
CA PRO A 514 -82.01 -12.25 51.96
C PRO A 514 -80.73 -12.96 51.51
N LEU A 515 -79.57 -12.43 51.87
CA LEU A 515 -78.28 -13.11 51.71
C LEU A 515 -78.03 -14.03 52.90
N ARG A 516 -77.55 -15.24 52.63
CA ARG A 516 -77.18 -16.22 53.66
C ARG A 516 -75.69 -16.14 53.94
N ARG A 517 -75.27 -16.64 55.11
CA ARG A 517 -73.84 -16.82 55.42
C ARG A 517 -73.25 -17.84 54.44
N GLY A 518 -72.15 -17.48 53.76
CA GLY A 518 -71.44 -18.33 52.80
C GLY A 518 -71.73 -18.02 51.34
N ASP A 519 -72.69 -17.13 51.05
CA ASP A 519 -72.95 -16.67 49.69
C ASP A 519 -71.76 -15.86 49.14
N LYS A 520 -71.39 -16.10 47.89
CA LYS A 520 -70.30 -15.43 47.21
C LYS A 520 -70.84 -14.31 46.34
N ILE A 521 -70.46 -13.08 46.66
CA ILE A 521 -70.86 -11.90 45.89
C ILE A 521 -69.65 -11.45 45.08
N ALA A 522 -69.84 -11.29 43.78
CA ALA A 522 -68.85 -10.70 42.89
C ALA A 522 -69.42 -9.48 42.19
N ILE A 523 -68.63 -8.42 42.08
CA ILE A 523 -69.01 -7.20 41.39
C ILE A 523 -67.94 -6.86 40.35
N LYS A 524 -68.39 -6.49 39.15
CA LYS A 524 -67.56 -5.99 38.06
C LYS A 524 -68.08 -4.61 37.69
N VAL A 525 -67.19 -3.63 37.64
CA VAL A 525 -67.47 -2.32 37.06
C VAL A 525 -66.86 -2.28 35.67
N GLU A 526 -67.67 -1.89 34.69
CA GLU A 526 -67.24 -1.64 33.33
C GLU A 526 -67.06 -0.12 33.16
N GLY A 527 -65.83 0.33 32.91
CA GLY A 527 -65.57 1.74 32.63
C GLY A 527 -66.30 2.19 31.35
N ASN A 528 -67.03 3.30 31.44
CA ASN A 528 -67.75 3.86 30.29
C ASN A 528 -66.74 4.41 29.28
N ALA A 529 -66.90 4.10 27.99
CA ALA A 529 -65.98 4.53 26.94
C ALA A 529 -66.00 6.06 26.67
N ALA A 530 -66.87 6.81 27.33
CA ALA A 530 -67.13 8.22 27.05
C ALA A 530 -66.27 9.22 27.85
N ASP A 531 -65.49 8.79 28.84
CA ASP A 531 -64.68 9.71 29.68
C ASP A 531 -63.24 9.90 29.19
N ASN A 532 -62.88 9.40 28.00
CA ASN A 532 -61.56 9.61 27.39
C ASN A 532 -61.67 10.04 25.91
N ALA A 533 -62.47 11.09 25.65
CA ALA A 533 -62.37 11.88 24.43
C ALA A 533 -61.57 13.16 24.69
#